data_AF-A0A536UDW0-F1
#
_entry.id   AF-A0A536UDW0-F1
#
_cell.length_a   1.000
_cell.length_b   1.000
_cell.length_c   1.000
_cell.angle_alpha   90.00
_cell.angle_beta   90.00
_cell.angle_gamma   90.00
#
_symmetry.space_group_name_H-M   'P 1'
#
loop_
_entity.id
_entity.type
_entity.pdbx_description
1 polymer ?
#
loop_
_entity_poly.entity_id
_entity_poly.type
_entity_poly.pdbx_seq_one_letter_code
_entity_poly.pdbx_strand_id
1 'polypeptide(L)'
;MNTASNSATSASRSIHVIVMLSSVAALCALLGSCATVPGPAPLGGSRGAAPATEPSGVLFQEVPFSALPGWSNDTPAAALPSFAASCRALIGRGESAAIWRTACAAASAVAAHDDAGARAFFEAQFTPYRVTTADGIDVGRVTGYYEPLLKGSRARDDRYRYPLYAPPDDLLTVELGEIFPALQSER
;
A
#
# COMPACT_ATOMS: atom_id res chain seq x y z
N MET A 1 49.02 3.17 -66.17
CA MET A 1 50.34 3.72 -65.75
C MET A 1 50.17 5.23 -65.74
N ASN A 2 50.27 6.01 -64.67
CA ASN A 2 50.66 5.79 -63.28
C ASN A 2 49.90 6.77 -62.37
N THR A 3 49.70 6.32 -61.14
CA THR A 3 49.38 6.99 -59.87
C THR A 3 50.41 8.10 -59.52
N ALA A 4 50.29 9.02 -58.55
CA ALA A 4 49.58 9.16 -57.26
C ALA A 4 49.73 10.62 -56.73
N SER A 5 48.92 11.00 -55.71
CA SER A 5 49.25 11.85 -54.53
C SER A 5 47.95 12.28 -53.82
N ASN A 6 47.54 11.75 -52.66
CA ASN A 6 47.86 12.13 -51.26
C ASN A 6 47.70 13.64 -50.95
N SER A 7 47.15 14.18 -49.83
CA SER A 7 46.48 13.70 -48.59
C SER A 7 45.99 14.93 -47.78
N ALA A 8 44.93 14.78 -46.96
CA ALA A 8 44.65 15.40 -45.62
C ALA A 8 44.55 16.95 -45.48
N THR A 9 43.79 17.63 -44.58
CA THR A 9 43.14 17.31 -43.29
C THR A 9 42.25 18.51 -42.82
N SER A 10 41.20 18.23 -42.01
CA SER A 10 40.68 19.00 -40.84
C SER A 10 40.04 20.41 -41.01
N ALA A 11 39.05 20.91 -40.25
CA ALA A 11 37.89 20.43 -39.46
C ALA A 11 37.20 21.69 -38.84
N SER A 12 35.88 21.61 -38.52
CA SER A 12 35.24 22.15 -37.28
C SER A 12 35.10 23.70 -37.13
N ARG A 13 34.05 24.35 -36.58
CA ARG A 13 32.75 24.04 -35.95
C ARG A 13 31.97 25.37 -35.69
N SER A 14 30.65 25.26 -35.60
CA SER A 14 29.70 25.89 -34.64
C SER A 14 30.02 27.26 -34.02
N ILE A 15 29.16 28.29 -34.20
CA ILE A 15 29.00 29.45 -33.26
C ILE A 15 27.79 30.39 -33.54
N HIS A 16 27.10 30.35 -34.69
CA HIS A 16 26.27 31.50 -35.12
C HIS A 16 24.79 31.55 -34.67
N VAL A 17 24.24 30.61 -33.90
CA VAL A 17 22.77 30.51 -33.71
C VAL A 17 22.24 30.97 -32.33
N ILE A 18 23.10 31.33 -31.37
CA ILE A 18 22.68 31.48 -29.96
C ILE A 18 22.32 32.93 -29.51
N VAL A 19 22.50 34.00 -30.31
CA VAL A 19 22.59 35.37 -29.72
C VAL A 19 21.49 36.38 -30.13
N MET A 20 20.39 36.02 -30.80
CA MET A 20 19.51 37.04 -31.42
C MET A 20 18.05 37.16 -30.96
N LEU A 21 17.58 36.52 -29.88
CA LEU A 21 16.15 36.59 -29.53
C LEU A 21 15.84 36.88 -28.04
N SER A 22 16.57 37.82 -27.45
CA SER A 22 16.33 38.30 -26.08
C SER A 22 16.52 39.81 -25.98
N SER A 23 15.67 40.63 -26.62
CA SER A 23 15.65 42.11 -26.45
C SER A 23 14.38 42.80 -27.01
N VAL A 24 13.16 42.38 -26.63
CA VAL A 24 11.96 43.24 -26.75
C VAL A 24 11.17 43.17 -25.44
N ALA A 25 11.67 43.94 -24.47
CA ALA A 25 11.00 44.35 -23.24
C ALA A 25 9.66 45.04 -23.57
N ALA A 26 8.55 44.63 -22.98
CA ALA A 26 8.00 45.24 -21.76
C ALA A 26 7.84 46.78 -21.84
N LEU A 27 6.83 47.32 -22.56
CA LEU A 27 6.23 48.66 -22.29
C LEU A 27 4.95 49.02 -23.09
N CYS A 28 3.92 48.16 -23.16
CA CYS A 28 2.58 48.58 -23.59
C CYS A 28 1.52 47.88 -22.72
N ALA A 29 1.44 48.33 -21.48
CA ALA A 29 0.30 48.07 -20.61
C ALA A 29 -0.83 49.06 -20.94
N LEU A 30 -2.06 48.64 -20.62
CA LEU A 30 -3.24 49.48 -20.36
C LEU A 30 -4.05 49.90 -21.60
N LEU A 31 -5.06 49.09 -21.97
CA LEU A 31 -6.46 49.47 -22.21
C LEU A 31 -7.17 48.29 -22.91
N GLY A 32 -8.04 47.58 -22.18
CA GLY A 32 -8.88 46.52 -22.78
C GLY A 32 -9.36 45.41 -21.86
N SER A 33 -9.15 45.50 -20.54
CA SER A 33 -9.68 44.51 -19.59
C SER A 33 -11.10 44.90 -19.17
N CYS A 34 -12.11 44.54 -19.97
CA CYS A 34 -13.49 44.43 -19.50
C CYS A 34 -13.72 42.96 -19.13
N ALA A 35 -13.27 42.56 -17.95
CA ALA A 35 -13.72 41.31 -17.33
C ALA A 35 -15.00 41.62 -16.53
N THR A 36 -16.14 41.10 -16.99
CA THR A 36 -17.36 41.04 -16.19
C THR A 36 -17.08 40.19 -14.96
N VAL A 37 -17.19 40.77 -13.77
CA VAL A 37 -17.16 40.03 -12.50
C VAL A 37 -18.35 39.07 -12.50
N PRO A 38 -18.16 37.74 -12.48
CA PRO A 38 -19.26 36.81 -12.25
C PRO A 38 -19.76 37.05 -10.82
N GLY A 39 -21.06 37.32 -10.66
CA GLY A 39 -21.66 37.40 -9.33
C GLY A 39 -21.43 36.12 -8.52
N PRO A 40 -21.41 36.18 -7.19
CA PRO A 40 -21.26 35.00 -6.36
C PRO A 40 -22.36 34.00 -6.73
N ALA A 41 -21.96 32.81 -7.16
CA ALA A 41 -22.89 31.71 -7.39
C ALA A 41 -23.69 31.47 -6.10
N PRO A 42 -25.01 31.24 -6.17
CA PRO A 42 -25.73 30.79 -4.99
C PRO A 42 -25.02 29.54 -4.47
N LEU A 43 -24.76 29.50 -3.17
CA LEU A 43 -24.26 28.30 -2.48
C LEU A 43 -25.32 27.21 -2.61
N GLY A 44 -25.34 26.55 -3.76
CA GLY A 44 -26.00 25.27 -3.94
C GLY A 44 -25.28 24.34 -3.00
N GLY A 45 -25.91 24.09 -1.84
CA GLY A 45 -25.42 23.12 -0.89
C GLY A 45 -25.13 21.84 -1.65
N SER A 46 -23.87 21.41 -1.65
CA SER A 46 -23.54 20.05 -2.04
C SER A 46 -24.34 19.18 -1.09
N ARG A 47 -25.46 18.62 -1.56
CA ARG A 47 -26.00 17.42 -0.93
C ARG A 47 -24.82 16.47 -0.94
N GLY A 48 -24.25 16.21 0.24
CA GLY A 48 -23.21 15.21 0.39
C GLY A 48 -23.70 14.01 -0.39
N ALA A 49 -22.92 13.59 -1.39
CA ALA A 49 -23.20 12.34 -2.06
C ALA A 49 -23.39 11.33 -0.94
N ALA A 50 -24.57 10.70 -0.90
CA ALA A 50 -24.77 9.54 -0.04
C ALA A 50 -23.55 8.63 -0.23
N PRO A 51 -22.98 8.04 0.83
CA PRO A 51 -21.86 7.12 0.65
C PRO A 51 -22.29 6.14 -0.43
N ALA A 52 -21.55 6.10 -1.54
CA ALA A 52 -21.77 5.09 -2.54
C ALA A 52 -21.69 3.78 -1.78
N THR A 53 -22.78 3.00 -1.79
CA THR A 53 -22.79 1.66 -1.22
C THR A 53 -21.61 0.95 -1.86
N GLU A 54 -20.53 0.76 -1.09
CA GLU A 54 -19.37 0.01 -1.56
C GLU A 54 -19.90 -1.32 -2.07
N PRO A 55 -19.49 -1.77 -3.28
CA PRO A 55 -19.96 -3.03 -3.83
C PRO A 55 -19.77 -4.12 -2.77
N SER A 56 -20.90 -4.56 -2.23
CA SER A 56 -20.95 -5.45 -1.07
C SER A 56 -20.69 -6.86 -1.56
N GLY A 57 -19.43 -7.16 -1.82
CA GLY A 57 -19.00 -8.49 -2.24
C GLY A 57 -17.52 -8.52 -2.54
N VAL A 58 -16.86 -9.54 -2.00
CA VAL A 58 -15.51 -9.93 -2.35
C VAL A 58 -15.61 -11.20 -3.18
N LEU A 59 -14.95 -11.23 -4.33
CA LEU A 59 -14.83 -12.42 -5.16
C LEU A 59 -13.41 -12.98 -5.01
N PHE A 60 -13.33 -14.32 -4.92
CA PHE A 60 -12.07 -15.06 -4.85
C PHE A 60 -11.92 -15.86 -6.14
N GLN A 61 -10.91 -15.55 -6.93
CA GLN A 61 -10.58 -16.28 -8.15
C GLN A 61 -9.26 -17.03 -7.95
N GLU A 62 -9.29 -18.35 -8.01
CA GLU A 62 -8.07 -19.16 -8.00
C GLU A 62 -7.16 -18.77 -9.18
N VAL A 63 -5.86 -18.61 -8.90
CA VAL A 63 -4.83 -18.31 -9.91
C VAL A 63 -3.59 -19.17 -9.66
N PRO A 64 -2.82 -19.52 -10.71
CA PRO A 64 -1.56 -20.22 -10.50
C PRO A 64 -0.52 -19.29 -9.85
N PHE A 65 0.49 -19.86 -9.19
CA PHE A 65 1.61 -19.09 -8.64
C PHE A 65 2.36 -18.26 -9.70
N SER A 66 2.40 -18.73 -10.94
CA SER A 66 2.99 -17.98 -12.06
C SER A 66 2.26 -16.67 -12.39
N ALA A 67 1.02 -16.49 -11.91
CA ALA A 67 0.27 -15.26 -12.06
C ALA A 67 0.61 -14.21 -10.97
N LEU A 68 1.38 -14.57 -9.94
CA LEU A 68 1.84 -13.64 -8.90
C LEU A 68 3.08 -12.88 -9.41
N PRO A 69 3.00 -11.54 -9.58
CA PRO A 69 4.14 -10.77 -10.07
C PRO A 69 5.34 -10.88 -9.13
N GLY A 70 6.50 -11.24 -9.68
CA GLY A 70 7.75 -11.34 -8.92
C GLY A 70 7.94 -12.66 -8.15
N TRP A 71 6.97 -13.56 -8.10
CA TRP A 71 7.07 -14.81 -7.33
C TRP A 71 8.31 -15.63 -7.64
N SER A 72 8.70 -15.74 -8.90
CA SER A 72 9.88 -16.51 -9.31
C SER A 72 11.22 -15.93 -8.80
N ASN A 73 11.25 -14.65 -8.42
CA ASN A 73 12.46 -13.95 -8.00
C ASN A 73 12.40 -13.50 -6.53
N ASP A 74 11.31 -13.81 -5.83
CA ASP A 74 11.10 -13.46 -4.43
C ASP A 74 11.93 -14.36 -3.49
N THR A 75 12.09 -13.94 -2.24
CA THR A 75 12.79 -14.66 -1.16
C THR A 75 11.79 -15.21 -0.13
N PRO A 76 11.00 -16.25 -0.47
CA PRO A 76 9.92 -16.75 0.39
C PRO A 76 10.43 -17.33 1.72
N ALA A 77 11.72 -17.67 1.84
CA ALA A 77 12.27 -18.13 3.12
C ALA A 77 12.17 -17.06 4.22
N ALA A 78 12.15 -15.78 3.86
CA ALA A 78 11.98 -14.67 4.81
C ALA A 78 10.61 -14.68 5.52
N ALA A 79 9.59 -15.31 4.93
CA ALA A 79 8.24 -15.39 5.51
C ALA A 79 8.08 -16.53 6.53
N LEU A 80 8.93 -17.57 6.47
CA LEU A 80 8.80 -18.77 7.29
C LEU A 80 8.83 -18.51 8.81
N PRO A 81 9.68 -17.63 9.36
CA PRO A 81 9.68 -17.36 10.80
C PRO A 81 8.34 -16.81 11.30
N SER A 82 7.74 -15.88 10.56
CA SER A 82 6.43 -15.30 10.88
C SER A 82 5.30 -16.32 10.71
N PHE A 83 5.38 -17.16 9.68
CA PHE A 83 4.45 -18.27 9.47
C PHE A 83 4.50 -19.28 10.63
N ALA A 84 5.70 -19.72 11.02
CA ALA A 84 5.91 -20.64 12.13
C ALA A 84 5.45 -20.06 13.48
N ALA A 85 5.67 -18.76 13.71
CA ALA A 85 5.16 -18.08 14.90
C ALA A 85 3.62 -18.11 14.96
N SER A 86 2.97 -17.97 13.80
CA SER A 86 1.50 -17.99 13.66
C SER A 86 0.92 -19.40 13.86
N CYS A 87 1.66 -20.46 13.51
CA CYS A 87 1.21 -21.85 13.67
C CYS A 87 0.79 -22.20 15.11
N ARG A 88 1.43 -21.61 16.14
CA ARG A 88 1.01 -21.81 17.54
C ARG A 88 -0.44 -21.39 17.77
N ALA A 89 -0.85 -20.23 17.25
CA ALA A 89 -2.21 -19.72 17.40
C ALA A 89 -3.21 -20.44 16.49
N LEU A 90 -2.79 -20.79 15.27
CA LEU A 90 -3.65 -21.44 14.28
C LEU A 90 -4.04 -22.87 14.66
N ILE A 91 -3.11 -23.61 15.29
CA ILE A 91 -3.35 -24.99 15.77
C ILE A 91 -3.97 -24.98 17.18
N GLY A 92 -3.75 -23.94 17.97
CA GLY A 92 -4.33 -23.83 19.31
C GLY A 92 -5.85 -23.59 19.34
N ARG A 93 -6.46 -23.17 18.21
CA ARG A 93 -7.90 -22.91 18.08
C ARG A 93 -8.61 -24.05 17.35
N GLY A 94 -9.61 -24.66 18.00
CA GLY A 94 -10.20 -25.94 17.60
C GLY A 94 -10.68 -26.03 16.14
N GLU A 95 -11.43 -25.02 15.67
CA GLU A 95 -12.01 -25.02 14.32
C GLU A 95 -10.96 -24.88 13.21
N SER A 96 -9.90 -24.09 13.44
CA SER A 96 -8.84 -23.88 12.46
C SER A 96 -7.75 -24.96 12.52
N ALA A 97 -7.61 -25.65 13.65
CA ALA A 97 -6.51 -26.59 13.88
C ALA A 97 -6.43 -27.70 12.82
N ALA A 98 -7.57 -28.24 12.38
CA ALA A 98 -7.61 -29.29 11.36
C ALA A 98 -7.08 -28.81 10.00
N ILE A 99 -7.40 -27.56 9.64
CA ILE A 99 -7.01 -26.96 8.36
C ILE A 99 -5.50 -26.67 8.34
N TRP A 100 -4.96 -26.16 9.45
CA TRP A 100 -3.59 -25.65 9.49
C TRP A 100 -2.52 -26.67 9.89
N ARG A 101 -2.92 -27.81 10.48
CA ARG A 101 -1.98 -28.84 10.97
C ARG A 101 -0.99 -29.29 9.90
N THR A 102 -1.46 -29.61 8.70
CA THR A 102 -0.62 -30.12 7.60
C THR A 102 0.38 -29.07 7.13
N ALA A 103 -0.08 -27.85 6.84
CA ALA A 103 0.80 -26.77 6.38
C ALA A 103 1.83 -26.38 7.44
N CYS A 104 1.44 -26.33 8.71
CA CYS A 104 2.38 -26.03 9.79
C CYS A 104 3.43 -27.12 10.01
N ALA A 105 3.06 -28.40 9.86
CA ALA A 105 4.03 -29.50 9.90
C ALA A 105 5.01 -29.42 8.72
N ALA A 106 4.49 -29.18 7.50
CA ALA A 106 5.32 -29.03 6.30
C ALA A 106 6.30 -27.85 6.42
N ALA A 107 5.84 -26.70 6.95
CA ALA A 107 6.69 -25.53 7.16
C ALA A 107 7.87 -25.83 8.10
N SER A 108 7.67 -26.66 9.13
CA SER A 108 8.72 -27.02 10.08
C SER A 108 9.86 -27.87 9.49
N ALA A 109 9.62 -28.49 8.33
CA ALA A 109 10.61 -29.30 7.62
C ALA A 109 11.48 -28.48 6.65
N VAL A 110 11.14 -27.22 6.41
CA VAL A 110 11.90 -26.35 5.48
C VAL A 110 13.12 -25.79 6.19
N ALA A 111 14.29 -25.89 5.55
CA ALA A 111 15.51 -25.32 6.09
C ALA A 111 15.45 -23.78 6.15
N ALA A 112 16.06 -23.20 7.18
CA ALA A 112 16.20 -21.76 7.27
C ALA A 112 17.01 -21.22 6.08
N HIS A 113 16.60 -20.08 5.52
CA HIS A 113 17.24 -19.43 4.37
C HIS A 113 17.25 -20.26 3.06
N ASP A 114 16.43 -21.31 2.96
CA ASP A 114 16.25 -22.07 1.72
C ASP A 114 15.04 -21.55 0.94
N ASP A 115 15.29 -20.61 0.01
CA ASP A 115 14.22 -20.04 -0.83
C ASP A 115 13.59 -21.07 -1.77
N ALA A 116 14.35 -22.06 -2.25
CA ALA A 116 13.82 -23.10 -3.12
C ALA A 116 12.88 -24.05 -2.35
N GLY A 117 13.28 -24.47 -1.16
CA GLY A 117 12.45 -25.25 -0.25
C GLY A 117 11.22 -24.48 0.23
N ALA A 118 11.38 -23.20 0.59
CA ALA A 118 10.26 -22.34 0.99
C ALA A 118 9.25 -22.16 -0.15
N ARG A 119 9.73 -21.98 -1.38
CA ARG A 119 8.87 -21.90 -2.56
C ARG A 119 8.09 -23.18 -2.81
N ALA A 120 8.78 -24.33 -2.80
CA ALA A 120 8.13 -25.63 -2.95
C ALA A 120 7.08 -25.88 -1.86
N PHE A 121 7.35 -25.43 -0.63
CA PHE A 121 6.38 -25.48 0.47
C PHE A 121 5.11 -24.66 0.16
N PHE A 122 5.24 -23.39 -0.21
CA PHE A 122 4.08 -22.54 -0.51
C PHE A 122 3.28 -23.10 -1.69
N GLU A 123 3.97 -23.53 -2.75
CA GLU A 123 3.34 -24.13 -3.95
C GLU A 123 2.63 -25.45 -3.67
N ALA A 124 3.11 -26.24 -2.70
CA ALA A 124 2.51 -27.52 -2.33
C ALA A 124 1.40 -27.41 -1.29
N GLN A 125 1.40 -26.37 -0.45
CA GLN A 125 0.49 -26.26 0.71
C GLN A 125 -0.59 -25.19 0.54
N PHE A 126 -0.48 -24.34 -0.48
CA PHE A 126 -1.41 -23.23 -0.69
C PHE A 126 -1.85 -23.12 -2.14
N THR A 127 -3.05 -22.56 -2.31
CA THR A 127 -3.59 -22.15 -3.59
C THR A 127 -3.74 -20.63 -3.56
N PRO A 128 -3.12 -19.87 -4.48
CA PRO A 128 -3.31 -18.43 -4.53
C PRO A 128 -4.70 -18.08 -5.06
N TYR A 129 -5.35 -17.11 -4.42
CA TYR A 129 -6.60 -16.53 -4.88
C TYR A 129 -6.40 -15.03 -5.13
N ARG A 130 -6.72 -14.57 -6.36
CA ARG A 130 -6.91 -13.15 -6.65
C ARG A 130 -8.21 -12.70 -6.00
N VAL A 131 -8.12 -11.60 -5.26
CA VAL A 131 -9.25 -10.97 -4.57
C VAL A 131 -9.71 -9.78 -5.38
N THR A 132 -10.98 -9.72 -5.74
CA THR A 132 -11.59 -8.58 -6.45
C THR A 132 -12.86 -8.12 -5.75
N THR A 133 -13.29 -6.88 -6.00
CA THR A 133 -14.64 -6.44 -5.63
C THR A 133 -15.68 -7.13 -6.51
N ALA A 134 -16.96 -7.08 -6.11
CA ALA A 134 -18.07 -7.59 -6.91
C ALA A 134 -18.16 -6.93 -8.31
N ASP A 135 -17.70 -5.67 -8.43
CA ASP A 135 -17.64 -4.93 -9.70
C ASP A 135 -16.37 -5.23 -10.52
N GLY A 136 -15.56 -6.21 -10.08
CA GLY A 136 -14.37 -6.68 -10.78
C GLY A 136 -13.11 -5.84 -10.58
N ILE A 137 -13.09 -4.93 -9.59
CA ILE A 137 -11.90 -4.12 -9.29
C ILE A 137 -10.87 -5.01 -8.58
N ASP A 138 -9.67 -5.09 -9.13
CA ASP A 138 -8.54 -5.88 -8.61
C ASP A 138 -7.41 -5.02 -8.02
N VAL A 139 -7.69 -3.74 -7.77
CA VAL A 139 -6.79 -2.77 -7.14
C VAL A 139 -7.19 -2.56 -5.69
N GLY A 140 -6.23 -2.76 -4.78
CA GLY A 140 -6.38 -2.49 -3.35
C GLY A 140 -5.52 -1.32 -2.88
N ARG A 141 -5.74 -0.89 -1.63
CA ARG A 141 -4.91 0.12 -0.95
C ARG A 141 -4.04 -0.54 0.11
N VAL A 142 -2.73 -0.37 0.00
CA VAL A 142 -1.76 -0.80 1.02
C VAL A 142 -1.44 0.37 1.93
N THR A 143 -1.51 0.15 3.25
CA THR A 143 -1.14 1.11 4.29
C THR A 143 -0.15 0.47 5.26
N GLY A 144 0.61 1.28 6.00
CA GLY A 144 1.54 0.80 7.02
C GLY A 144 1.11 1.21 8.43
N TYR A 145 1.39 0.35 9.40
CA TYR A 145 1.36 0.66 10.83
C TYR A 145 2.71 0.26 11.44
N TYR A 146 3.05 0.82 12.60
CA TYR A 146 4.27 0.48 13.34
C TYR A 146 4.00 0.55 14.84
N GLU A 147 4.90 -0.04 15.62
CA GLU A 147 4.90 0.09 17.07
C GLU A 147 5.77 1.29 17.49
N PRO A 148 5.18 2.38 18.03
CA PRO A 148 5.94 3.56 18.40
C PRO A 148 6.78 3.31 19.65
N LEU A 149 8.04 3.75 19.61
CA LEU A 149 8.93 3.74 20.76
C LEU A 149 8.83 5.06 21.52
N LEU A 150 8.30 5.00 22.74
CA LEU A 150 8.12 6.17 23.62
C LEU A 150 9.06 6.08 24.83
N LYS A 151 9.72 7.19 25.19
CA LYS A 151 10.48 7.28 26.44
C LYS A 151 9.50 7.47 27.60
N GLY A 152 9.51 6.55 28.56
CA GLY A 152 8.67 6.60 29.75
C GLY A 152 9.46 6.42 31.04
N SER A 153 8.78 6.64 32.16
CA SER A 153 9.28 6.35 33.51
C SER A 153 8.21 5.59 34.29
N ARG A 154 8.65 4.71 35.19
CA ARG A 154 7.76 4.02 36.16
C ARG A 154 7.34 4.93 37.31
N ALA A 155 8.04 6.05 37.52
CA ALA A 155 7.73 7.05 38.53
C ALA A 155 7.41 8.40 37.88
N ARG A 156 6.38 9.08 38.39
CA ARG A 156 5.99 10.41 37.92
C ARG A 156 7.02 11.46 38.37
N ASP A 157 7.40 12.33 37.44
CA ASP A 157 8.19 13.54 37.71
C ASP A 157 7.72 14.68 36.77
N ASP A 158 8.42 15.81 36.78
CA ASP A 158 8.08 16.98 35.94
C ASP A 158 8.19 16.72 34.43
N ARG A 159 8.96 15.71 34.01
CA ARG A 159 9.13 15.32 32.61
C ARG A 159 8.12 14.24 32.19
N TYR A 160 7.91 13.23 33.02
CA TYR A 160 7.01 12.08 32.78
C TYR A 160 5.68 12.27 33.51
N ARG A 161 4.89 13.27 33.07
CA ARG A 161 3.66 13.70 33.76
C ARG A 161 2.37 13.01 33.31
N TYR A 162 2.40 12.30 32.19
CA TYR A 162 1.23 11.64 31.59
C TYR A 162 1.25 10.14 31.86
N PRO A 163 0.32 9.60 32.68
CA PRO A 163 0.26 8.17 32.97
C PRO A 163 -0.29 7.37 31.78
N LEU A 164 0.13 6.10 31.68
CA LEU A 164 -0.49 5.11 30.81
C LEU A 164 -1.50 4.31 31.65
N TYR A 165 -2.79 4.45 31.35
CA TYR A 165 -3.86 3.79 32.11
C TYR A 165 -4.05 2.35 31.66
N ALA A 166 -4.25 1.45 32.62
CA ALA A 166 -4.92 0.18 32.37
C ALA A 166 -6.42 0.43 32.16
N PRO A 167 -7.17 -0.52 31.57
CA PRO A 167 -8.63 -0.49 31.61
C PRO A 167 -9.13 -0.31 33.06
N PRO A 168 -10.03 0.64 33.34
CA PRO A 168 -10.64 0.80 34.67
C PRO A 168 -11.46 -0.42 35.11
N ASP A 169 -11.56 -0.67 36.42
CA ASP A 169 -12.35 -1.78 36.99
C ASP A 169 -13.86 -1.65 36.69
N ASP A 170 -14.33 -0.42 36.44
CA ASP A 170 -15.71 -0.08 36.10
C ASP A 170 -15.94 0.09 34.59
N LEU A 171 -14.99 -0.34 33.74
CA LEU A 171 -15.18 -0.32 32.29
C LEU A 171 -16.21 -1.38 31.86
N LEU A 172 -17.41 -0.93 31.51
CA LEU A 172 -18.46 -1.79 30.97
C LEU A 172 -18.35 -1.91 29.44
N THR A 173 -18.32 -3.14 28.94
CA THR A 173 -18.52 -3.43 27.51
C THR A 173 -19.95 -3.93 27.34
N VAL A 174 -20.79 -3.21 26.60
CA VAL A 174 -22.21 -3.55 26.40
C VAL A 174 -22.44 -3.90 24.95
N GLU A 175 -22.96 -5.10 24.69
CA GLU A 175 -23.40 -5.51 23.36
C GLU A 175 -24.77 -4.88 23.07
N LEU A 176 -24.79 -3.73 22.40
CA LEU A 176 -26.01 -2.94 22.18
C LEU A 176 -27.00 -3.58 21.20
N GLY A 177 -26.51 -4.49 20.34
CA GLY A 177 -27.26 -5.05 19.21
C GLY A 177 -28.43 -5.96 19.57
N GLU A 178 -28.43 -6.58 20.76
CA GLU A 178 -29.54 -7.46 21.18
C GLU A 178 -30.70 -6.69 21.82
N ILE A 179 -30.43 -5.51 22.38
CA ILE A 179 -31.40 -4.71 23.14
C ILE A 179 -31.95 -3.56 22.28
N PHE A 180 -31.10 -2.97 21.44
CA PHE A 180 -31.47 -1.90 20.52
C PHE A 180 -30.97 -2.26 19.12
N PRO A 181 -31.80 -2.91 18.28
CA PRO A 181 -31.40 -3.31 16.93
C PRO A 181 -30.88 -2.15 16.06
N ALA A 182 -31.30 -0.91 16.36
CA ALA A 182 -30.82 0.30 15.71
C ALA A 182 -29.35 0.66 16.04
N LEU A 183 -28.73 0.05 17.04
CA LEU A 183 -27.36 0.32 17.52
C LEU A 183 -26.42 -0.87 17.27
N GLN A 184 -26.80 -1.83 16.42
CA GLN A 184 -26.09 -3.10 16.24
C GLN A 184 -24.64 -2.96 15.71
N SER A 185 -24.28 -1.81 15.14
CA SER A 185 -22.91 -1.49 14.69
C SER A 185 -22.23 -0.40 15.51
N GLU A 186 -22.89 0.10 16.55
CA GLU A 186 -22.34 1.13 17.44
C GLU A 186 -21.68 0.47 18.66
N ARG A 187 -20.62 1.09 19.17
CA ARG A 187 -19.91 0.68 20.38
C ARG A 187 -20.08 1.72 21.48
#